data_AF-L5LP91-F1
#
_entry.id   AF-L5LP91-F1
#
_cell.length_a   1.000
_cell.length_b   1.000
_cell.length_c   1.000
_cell.angle_alpha   90.00
_cell.angle_beta   90.00
_cell.angle_gamma   90.00
#
_symmetry.space_group_name_H-M   'P 1'
#
loop_
_entity.id
_entity.type
_entity.pdbx_description
1 polymer ?
#
loop_
_entity_poly.entity_id
_entity_poly.type
_entity_poly.pdbx_seq_one_letter_code
_entity_poly.pdbx_strand_id
1 'polypeptide(L)'
;MKSEFQNCAECGTRVCLSEMRAHIRTCQKYIDKYGPLQELGETAARCVCPFCQKELDEDSLLDHCINHHRSERRPVFCPLCRLIPTENPSSFSGSLIRHLQVSHTQLYEDFLDFNIIEEALIRRVLDRSLLEYVSHSNTT
;
A
#
# COMPACT_ATOMS: atom_id res chain seq x y z
N MET A 1 -24.11 2.30 -31.23
CA MET A 1 -24.32 1.45 -30.02
C MET A 1 -25.79 1.52 -29.66
N LYS A 2 -26.45 0.39 -29.42
CA LYS A 2 -27.84 0.41 -28.94
C LYS A 2 -27.82 0.71 -27.44
N SER A 3 -28.57 1.71 -26.99
CA SER A 3 -28.72 2.00 -25.57
C SER A 3 -29.60 0.92 -24.94
N GLU A 4 -29.04 0.19 -23.98
CA GLU A 4 -29.76 -0.82 -23.21
C GLU A 4 -30.35 -0.18 -21.95
N PHE A 5 -31.57 -0.57 -21.59
CA PHE A 5 -32.32 0.01 -20.48
C PHE A 5 -32.77 -1.07 -19.52
N GLN A 6 -32.69 -0.78 -18.22
CA GLN A 6 -33.17 -1.66 -17.17
C GLN A 6 -33.84 -0.85 -16.05
N ASN A 7 -34.74 -1.48 -15.32
CA ASN A 7 -35.37 -0.86 -14.16
C ASN A 7 -34.45 -0.95 -12.95
N CYS A 8 -34.33 0.13 -12.19
CA CYS A 8 -33.69 0.11 -10.89
C CYS A 8 -34.47 -0.81 -9.94
N ALA A 9 -33.76 -1.71 -9.24
CA ALA A 9 -34.39 -2.72 -8.38
C ALA A 9 -35.17 -2.11 -7.20
N GLU A 10 -34.77 -0.92 -6.75
CA GLU A 10 -35.36 -0.31 -5.54
C GLU A 10 -36.47 0.69 -5.87
N CYS A 11 -36.27 1.57 -6.86
CA CYS A 11 -37.30 2.56 -7.22
C CYS A 11 -38.17 2.18 -8.42
N GLY A 12 -37.78 1.18 -9.20
CA GLY A 12 -38.49 0.73 -10.40
C GLY A 12 -38.31 1.64 -11.62
N THR A 13 -37.61 2.78 -11.50
CA THR A 13 -37.37 3.70 -12.62
C THR A 13 -36.55 3.02 -13.72
N ARG A 14 -36.98 3.15 -14.97
CA ARG A 14 -36.25 2.65 -16.14
C ARG A 14 -35.11 3.60 -16.48
N VAL A 15 -33.88 3.11 -16.43
CA VAL A 15 -32.66 3.88 -16.63
C VAL A 15 -31.79 3.21 -17.70
N CYS A 16 -31.08 4.01 -18.50
CA CYS A 16 -30.06 3.49 -19.40
C CYS A 16 -28.95 2.82 -18.57
N LEU A 17 -28.46 1.67 -18.99
CA LEU A 17 -27.42 0.94 -18.23
C LEU A 17 -26.16 1.79 -18.01
N SER A 18 -25.79 2.65 -18.97
CA SER A 18 -24.67 3.60 -18.82
C SER A 18 -24.89 4.62 -17.69
N GLU A 19 -26.14 5.01 -17.45
CA GLU A 19 -26.53 6.02 -16.46
C GLU A 19 -26.94 5.42 -15.11
N MET A 20 -27.05 4.08 -15.02
CA MET A 20 -27.58 3.40 -13.83
C MET A 20 -26.77 3.74 -12.57
N ARG A 21 -25.44 3.87 -12.68
CA ARG A 21 -24.59 4.31 -11.57
C ARG A 21 -24.92 5.73 -11.09
N ALA A 22 -25.09 6.67 -12.01
CA ALA A 22 -25.45 8.05 -11.67
C ALA A 22 -26.85 8.13 -11.03
N HIS A 23 -27.79 7.31 -11.52
CA HIS A 23 -29.11 7.18 -10.93
C HIS A 23 -29.06 6.67 -9.48
N ILE A 24 -28.33 5.58 -9.20
CA ILE A 24 -28.31 4.99 -7.85
C ILE A 24 -27.78 6.00 -6.80
N ARG A 25 -26.83 6.89 -7.18
CA ARG A 25 -26.34 7.97 -6.31
C ARG A 25 -27.41 8.98 -5.87
N THR A 26 -28.52 9.07 -6.59
CA THR A 26 -29.63 10.01 -6.30
C THR A 26 -30.95 9.28 -5.99
N CYS A 27 -30.94 7.94 -6.00
CA CYS A 27 -32.13 7.14 -5.77
C CYS A 27 -32.43 7.05 -4.27
N GLN A 28 -33.39 7.85 -3.79
CA GLN A 28 -33.75 7.90 -2.37
C GLN A 28 -34.07 6.51 -1.80
N LYS A 29 -34.87 5.70 -2.51
CA LYS A 29 -35.22 4.34 -2.06
C LYS A 29 -34.02 3.40 -1.92
N TYR A 30 -33.00 3.56 -2.76
CA TYR A 30 -31.76 2.80 -2.62
C TYR A 30 -30.96 3.31 -1.41
N ILE A 31 -30.84 4.63 -1.29
CA ILE A 31 -30.09 5.31 -0.22
C ILE A 31 -30.69 5.01 1.15
N ASP A 32 -32.02 5.00 1.28
CA ASP A 32 -32.71 4.69 2.54
C ASP A 32 -32.44 3.24 3.00
N LYS A 33 -32.19 2.33 2.05
CA LYS A 33 -32.01 0.90 2.31
C LYS A 33 -30.55 0.50 2.53
N TYR A 34 -29.63 1.04 1.73
CA TYR A 34 -28.21 0.65 1.73
C TYR A 34 -27.26 1.78 2.14
N GLY A 35 -27.76 3.01 2.29
CA GLY A 35 -26.96 4.21 2.43
C GLY A 35 -26.51 4.79 1.08
N PRO A 36 -25.87 5.98 1.09
CA PRO A 36 -25.30 6.58 -0.11
C PRO A 36 -24.26 5.65 -0.73
N LEU A 37 -24.31 5.46 -2.06
CA LEU A 37 -23.23 4.79 -2.78
C LEU A 37 -21.93 5.56 -2.57
N GLN A 38 -21.02 5.00 -1.78
CA GLN A 38 -19.62 5.40 -1.75
C GLN A 38 -18.91 4.64 -2.87
N GLU A 39 -18.21 5.36 -3.75
CA GLU A 39 -17.28 4.69 -4.65
C GLU A 39 -16.15 4.11 -3.79
N LEU A 40 -15.69 2.90 -4.13
CA LEU A 40 -14.52 2.27 -3.51
C LEU A 40 -13.24 2.96 -4.02
N GLY A 41 -13.18 4.28 -3.84
CA GLY A 41 -12.12 5.16 -4.25
C GLY A 41 -12.14 6.37 -3.34
N GLU A 42 -10.99 6.70 -2.77
CA GLU A 42 -10.74 7.93 -2.01
C GLU A 42 -11.16 7.96 -0.52
N THR A 43 -11.18 6.80 0.15
CA THR A 43 -10.76 6.78 1.55
C THR A 43 -9.36 6.16 1.64
N ALA A 44 -8.42 6.68 0.84
CA ALA A 44 -7.01 6.52 1.22
C ALA A 44 -6.89 7.20 2.58
N ALA A 45 -6.77 6.43 3.66
CA ALA A 45 -6.73 7.04 4.97
C ALA A 45 -5.41 7.82 5.03
N ARG A 46 -5.52 9.14 5.10
CA ARG A 46 -4.31 9.98 5.14
C ARG A 46 -3.54 9.65 6.40
N CYS A 47 -2.27 9.32 6.21
CA CYS A 47 -1.37 9.02 7.30
C CYS A 47 -0.42 10.20 7.50
N VAL A 48 -0.05 10.45 8.76
CA VAL A 48 0.90 11.51 9.12
C VAL A 48 2.24 10.86 9.39
N CYS A 49 3.29 11.29 8.70
CA CYS A 49 4.64 10.81 8.95
C CYS A 49 5.07 11.16 10.38
N PRO A 50 5.43 10.19 11.23
CA PRO A 50 5.74 10.45 12.63
C PRO A 50 7.08 11.16 12.85
N PHE A 51 7.90 11.33 11.80
CA PHE A 51 9.20 12.00 11.91
C PHE A 51 9.16 13.48 11.54
N CYS A 52 8.31 13.86 10.58
CA CYS A 52 8.25 15.22 10.02
C CYS A 52 6.82 15.79 9.92
N GLN A 53 5.81 15.06 10.38
CA GLN A 53 4.39 15.47 10.39
C GLN A 53 3.78 15.76 9.01
N LYS A 54 4.43 15.30 7.93
CA LYS A 54 3.88 15.42 6.56
C LYS A 54 2.70 14.47 6.37
N GLU A 55 1.60 14.98 5.83
CA GLU A 55 0.46 14.17 5.38
C GLU A 55 0.81 13.44 4.08
N LEU A 56 0.49 12.14 4.05
CA LEU A 56 0.82 11.22 2.97
C LEU A 56 -0.33 10.24 2.78
N ASP A 57 -0.50 9.78 1.54
CA ASP A 57 -1.31 8.59 1.27
C ASP A 57 -0.62 7.36 1.86
N GLU A 58 -1.40 6.34 2.24
CA GLU A 58 -0.88 5.12 2.88
C GLU A 58 0.24 4.47 2.05
N ASP A 59 0.03 4.39 0.73
CA ASP A 59 0.95 3.79 -0.25
C ASP A 59 2.27 4.57 -0.36
N SER A 60 2.27 5.86 -0.03
CA SER A 60 3.43 6.75 -0.16
C SER A 60 4.31 6.81 1.09
N LEU A 61 3.83 6.28 2.23
CA LEU A 61 4.53 6.42 3.50
C LEU A 61 5.89 5.72 3.53
N LEU A 62 5.97 4.52 2.96
CA LEU A 62 7.20 3.72 2.96
C LEU A 62 8.31 4.41 2.15
N ASP A 63 8.01 4.80 0.90
CA ASP A 63 8.96 5.51 0.04
C ASP A 63 9.43 6.82 0.69
N HIS A 64 8.49 7.60 1.23
CA HIS A 64 8.84 8.83 1.95
C HIS A 64 9.83 8.57 3.10
N CYS A 65 9.57 7.56 3.94
CA CYS A 65 10.45 7.23 5.06
C CYS A 65 11.84 6.75 4.60
N ILE A 66 11.92 5.97 3.52
CA ILE A 66 13.20 5.52 2.95
C ILE A 66 14.01 6.71 2.43
N ASN A 67 13.37 7.63 1.70
CA ASN A 67 14.06 8.72 1.02
C ASN A 67 14.44 9.88 1.96
N HIS A 68 13.65 10.14 3.00
CA HIS A 68 13.81 11.33 3.84
C HIS A 68 14.27 11.01 5.27
N HIS A 69 14.10 9.76 5.73
CA HIS A 69 14.31 9.38 7.13
C HIS A 69 15.11 8.08 7.31
N ARG A 70 15.91 7.66 6.31
CA ARG A 70 16.72 6.42 6.34
C ARG A 70 17.58 6.23 7.60
N SER A 71 18.18 7.32 8.06
CA SER A 71 19.10 7.35 9.20
C SER A 71 18.40 7.60 10.54
N GLU A 72 17.09 7.85 10.52
CA GLU A 72 16.32 8.09 11.72
C GLU A 72 16.24 6.82 12.57
N ARG A 73 16.33 7.01 13.89
CA ARG A 73 16.35 5.92 14.89
C ARG A 73 15.39 6.19 16.04
N ARG A 74 14.73 7.36 16.06
CA ARG A 74 13.71 7.69 17.06
C ARG A 74 12.60 6.63 17.06
N PRO A 75 12.24 6.09 18.24
CA PRO A 75 11.11 5.19 18.35
C PRO A 75 9.82 5.95 18.05
N VAL A 76 8.98 5.39 17.20
CA VAL A 76 7.70 5.99 16.77
C VAL A 76 6.64 4.90 16.60
N PHE A 77 5.37 5.27 16.70
CA PHE A 77 4.27 4.37 16.36
C PHE A 77 4.05 4.34 14.85
N CYS A 78 3.65 3.17 14.34
CA CYS A 78 3.28 3.04 12.93
C CYS A 78 1.90 3.69 12.73
N PRO A 79 1.76 4.67 11.83
CA PRO A 79 0.47 5.31 11.58
C PRO A 79 -0.52 4.37 10.86
N LEU A 80 -0.03 3.39 10.07
CA LEU A 80 -0.88 2.42 9.37
C LEU A 80 -1.46 1.35 10.30
N CYS A 81 -0.72 0.95 11.35
CA CYS A 81 -1.22 -0.02 12.34
C CYS A 81 -2.44 0.49 13.13
N ARG A 82 -2.70 1.80 13.16
CA ARG A 82 -3.89 2.38 13.81
C ARG A 82 -5.18 2.14 13.03
N LEU A 83 -5.06 1.86 11.74
CA LEU A 83 -6.20 1.68 10.83
C LEU A 83 -6.70 0.23 10.83
N ILE A 84 -5.95 -0.70 11.43
CA ILE A 84 -6.33 -2.10 11.54
C ILE A 84 -7.15 -2.27 12.83
N PRO A 85 -8.40 -2.77 12.76
CA PRO A 85 -9.29 -2.89 13.92
C PRO A 85 -8.90 -4.00 14.91
N THR A 86 -7.71 -4.59 14.83
CA THR A 86 -7.30 -5.68 15.72
C THR A 86 -6.60 -5.18 16.99
N GLU A 87 -6.88 -5.89 18.07
CA GLU A 87 -6.55 -5.62 19.47
C GLU A 87 -5.03 -5.65 19.76
N ASN A 88 -4.31 -4.62 19.30
CA ASN A 88 -3.14 -3.98 19.93
C ASN A 88 -2.30 -3.31 18.83
N PRO A 89 -2.21 -1.96 18.78
CA PRO A 89 -1.26 -1.27 17.93
C PRO A 89 0.14 -1.57 18.47
N SER A 90 0.71 -2.66 17.95
CA SER A 90 1.98 -3.23 18.39
C SER A 90 3.03 -2.12 18.39
N SER A 91 3.45 -1.65 19.57
CA SER A 91 4.57 -0.74 19.67
C SER A 91 5.80 -1.52 19.24
N PHE A 92 6.27 -1.32 18.01
CA PHE A 92 7.50 -1.97 17.57
C PHE A 92 8.67 -1.19 18.18
N SER A 93 9.57 -1.88 18.87
CA SER A 93 10.78 -1.31 19.48
C SER A 93 11.92 -1.07 18.48
N GLY A 94 11.62 -1.06 17.18
CA GLY A 94 12.59 -1.12 16.08
C GLY A 94 12.49 0.04 15.07
N SER A 95 13.10 -0.13 13.90
CA SER A 95 13.01 0.85 12.79
C SER A 95 11.62 0.82 12.14
N LEU A 96 10.97 1.99 12.02
CA LEU A 96 9.68 2.14 11.34
C LEU A 96 9.76 1.64 9.89
N ILE A 97 10.86 1.96 9.19
CA ILE A 97 11.09 1.53 7.81
C ILE A 97 11.04 0.00 7.72
N ARG A 98 11.76 -0.69 8.62
CA ARG A 98 11.75 -2.17 8.64
C ARG A 98 10.37 -2.72 8.93
N HIS A 99 9.63 -2.11 9.85
CA HIS A 99 8.27 -2.54 10.16
C HIS A 99 7.34 -2.36 8.96
N LEU A 100 7.36 -1.21 8.29
CA LEU A 100 6.59 -0.97 7.06
C LEU A 100 6.93 -1.98 5.96
N GLN A 101 8.23 -2.30 5.80
CA GLN A 101 8.76 -3.28 4.83
C GLN A 101 8.31 -4.74 5.07
N VAL A 102 7.91 -5.09 6.29
CA VAL A 102 7.52 -6.48 6.62
C VAL A 102 6.01 -6.59 6.79
N SER A 103 5.38 -5.56 7.37
CA SER A 103 3.98 -5.61 7.80
C SER A 103 3.02 -4.89 6.86
N HIS A 104 3.51 -3.98 6.01
CA HIS A 104 2.67 -3.13 5.16
C HIS A 104 3.10 -3.13 3.68
N THR A 105 3.97 -4.07 3.29
CA THR A 105 4.53 -4.17 1.93
C THR A 105 3.72 -5.09 1.02
N GLN A 106 2.55 -5.55 1.47
CA GLN A 106 1.56 -6.22 0.61
C GLN A 106 1.12 -5.34 -0.58
N LEU A 107 1.40 -4.03 -0.54
CA LEU A 107 1.21 -3.05 -1.63
C LEU A 107 2.44 -2.91 -2.57
N TYR A 108 3.55 -3.60 -2.29
CA TYR A 108 4.83 -3.52 -3.01
C TYR A 108 5.25 -4.85 -3.65
N GLU A 109 4.48 -5.92 -3.47
CA GLU A 109 4.68 -7.20 -4.16
C GLU A 109 4.57 -7.06 -5.69
N ASP A 110 3.92 -5.99 -6.20
CA ASP A 110 3.87 -5.69 -7.63
C ASP A 110 5.12 -4.95 -8.17
N PHE A 111 6.02 -4.45 -7.31
CA PHE A 111 7.18 -3.62 -7.70
C PHE A 111 8.54 -4.20 -7.31
N LEU A 112 8.58 -5.33 -6.58
CA LEU A 112 9.82 -6.06 -6.32
C LEU A 112 10.11 -6.95 -7.54
N ASP A 113 10.94 -6.46 -8.46
CA ASP A 113 11.52 -7.33 -9.49
C ASP A 113 12.51 -8.28 -8.83
N PHE A 114 11.99 -9.47 -8.48
CA PHE A 114 12.76 -10.54 -7.86
C PHE A 114 14.01 -10.90 -8.67
N ASN A 115 14.00 -10.72 -10.00
CA ASN A 115 15.16 -10.99 -10.84
C ASN A 115 16.32 -10.03 -10.55
N ILE A 116 16.03 -8.73 -10.33
CA ILE A 116 17.06 -7.72 -10.04
C ILE A 116 17.69 -7.98 -8.66
N ILE A 117 16.87 -8.34 -7.67
CA ILE A 117 17.35 -8.63 -6.31
C ILE A 117 18.17 -9.93 -6.31
N GLU A 118 17.69 -10.97 -6.99
CA GLU A 118 18.38 -12.25 -7.12
C GLU A 118 19.75 -12.09 -7.81
N GLU A 119 19.80 -11.38 -8.94
CA GLU A 119 21.06 -11.12 -9.64
C GLU A 119 22.07 -10.35 -8.78
N ALA A 120 21.62 -9.32 -8.05
CA ALA A 120 22.49 -8.55 -7.17
C ALA A 120 23.05 -9.39 -6.01
N LEU A 121 22.24 -10.30 -5.47
CA LEU A 121 22.67 -11.24 -4.42
C LEU A 121 23.67 -12.27 -4.97
N ILE A 122 23.40 -12.86 -6.13
CA ILE A 122 24.30 -13.81 -6.79
C ILE A 122 25.65 -13.15 -7.09
N ARG A 123 25.64 -11.93 -7.67
CA ARG A 123 26.86 -11.18 -7.97
C ARG A 123 27.71 -10.97 -6.72
N ARG A 124 27.08 -10.58 -5.61
CA ARG A 124 27.76 -10.32 -4.33
C ARG A 124 28.38 -11.58 -3.72
N VAL A 125 27.73 -12.73 -3.88
CA VAL A 125 28.28 -14.02 -3.43
C VAL A 125 29.47 -14.43 -4.31
N LEU A 126 29.36 -14.29 -5.63
CA LEU A 126 30.44 -14.61 -6.56
C LEU A 126 31.67 -13.72 -6.35
N ASP A 127 31.48 -12.42 -6.16
CA ASP A 127 32.57 -11.48 -5.89
C ASP A 127 33.31 -11.84 -4.58
N ARG A 128 32.57 -12.25 -3.55
CA ARG A 128 33.17 -12.70 -2.29
C ARG A 128 33.99 -13.98 -2.47
N SER A 129 33.44 -14.98 -3.18
CA SER A 129 34.15 -16.23 -3.48
C SER A 129 35.41 -15.99 -4.32
N LEU A 130 35.37 -15.05 -5.27
CA LEU A 130 36.52 -14.65 -6.06
C LEU A 130 37.61 -14.01 -5.19
N LEU A 131 37.24 -13.09 -4.31
CA LEU A 131 38.18 -12.44 -3.40
C LEU A 131 38.84 -13.45 -2.45
N GLU A 132 38.07 -14.41 -1.94
CA GLU A 132 38.60 -15.50 -1.12
C GLU A 132 39.55 -16.39 -1.94
N TYR A 133 39.20 -16.76 -3.17
CA TYR A 133 40.11 -17.54 -4.03
C TYR A 133 41.43 -16.81 -4.32
N VAL A 134 41.36 -15.51 -4.62
CA VAL A 134 42.53 -14.66 -4.90
C VAL A 134 43.37 -14.46 -3.64
N SER A 135 42.75 -14.29 -2.46
CA SER A 135 43.52 -14.15 -1.22
C SER A 135 44.29 -15.43 -0.86
N HIS A 136 43.70 -16.60 -1.10
CA HIS A 136 44.35 -17.89 -0.83
C HIS A 136 45.45 -18.23 -1.84
N SER A 137 45.32 -17.80 -3.10
CA SER A 137 46.33 -18.03 -4.15
C SER A 137 47.53 -17.08 -4.05
N ASN A 138 47.39 -15.90 -3.45
CA ASN A 138 48.51 -14.99 -3.19
C ASN A 138 49.30 -15.34 -1.91
N THR A 139 48.81 -16.28 -1.09
CA THR A 139 49.48 -16.75 0.14
C THR A 139 50.20 -18.10 -0.03
N THR A 140 50.34 -18.59 -1.27
CA THR A 140 51.14 -19.79 -1.63
C THR A 140 52.30 -19.38 -2.54
#